data_AF-A0A150P197-F1
#
_entry.id   AF-A0A150P197-F1
#
_cell.length_a   1.000
_cell.length_b   1.000
_cell.length_c   1.000
_cell.angle_alpha   90.00
_cell.angle_beta   90.00
_cell.angle_gamma   90.00
#
_symmetry.space_group_name_H-M   'P 1'
#
loop_
_entity.id
_entity.type
_entity.pdbx_description
1 polymer ?
#
loop_
_entity_poly.entity_id
_entity_poly.type
_entity_poly.pdbx_seq_one_letter_code
_entity_poly.pdbx_strand_id
1 'polypeptide(L)'
;MESIESVVEACCRELLGAMRREDPFDVRGRLVEDYGLSSLQLVTLVTTVCEETGLPLTALTERDIARMKTAGDIAAIVQGALQAVKPS
;
A
#
# COMPACT_ATOMS: atom_id res chain seq x y z
N MET A 1 9.44 -3.16 15.89
CA MET A 1 8.66 -2.18 15.12
C MET A 1 8.98 -2.48 13.67
N GLU A 2 8.02 -3.04 12.95
CA GLU A 2 8.21 -3.34 11.53
C GLU A 2 8.25 -2.04 10.73
N SER A 3 9.00 -2.03 9.62
CA SER A 3 9.04 -0.87 8.72
C SER A 3 7.75 -0.79 7.90
N ILE A 4 7.35 0.41 7.49
CA ILE A 4 6.13 0.60 6.67
C ILE A 4 6.28 -0.16 5.36
N GLU A 5 7.47 -0.19 4.79
CA GLU A 5 7.82 -0.95 3.61
C GLU A 5 7.57 -2.45 3.81
N SER A 6 7.95 -3.01 4.96
CA SER A 6 7.68 -4.41 5.31
C SER A 6 6.17 -4.70 5.44
N VAL A 7 5.41 -3.79 6.05
CA VAL A 7 3.95 -3.93 6.16
C VAL A 7 3.30 -3.90 4.78
N VAL A 8 3.64 -2.92 3.95
CA VAL A 8 3.10 -2.81 2.59
C VAL A 8 3.47 -4.03 1.76
N GLU A 9 4.70 -4.51 1.84
CA GLU A 9 5.13 -5.73 1.14
C GLU A 9 4.32 -6.95 1.61
N ALA A 10 4.12 -7.11 2.91
CA ALA A 10 3.32 -8.20 3.47
C ALA A 10 1.87 -8.15 2.95
N CYS A 11 1.22 -6.99 3.02
CA CYS A 11 -0.14 -6.81 2.49
C CYS A 11 -0.21 -7.06 0.97
N CYS A 12 0.79 -6.61 0.21
CA CYS A 12 0.87 -6.88 -1.22
C CYS A 12 0.99 -8.38 -1.48
N ARG A 13 1.88 -9.08 -0.76
CA ARG A 13 2.09 -10.53 -0.90
C ARG A 13 0.88 -11.34 -0.48
N GLU A 14 0.13 -10.91 0.51
CA GLU A 14 -1.11 -11.57 0.91
C GLU A 14 -2.17 -11.45 -0.20
N LEU A 15 -2.40 -10.23 -0.68
CA LEU A 15 -3.38 -9.96 -1.73
C LEU A 15 -2.98 -10.59 -3.08
N LEU A 16 -1.70 -10.53 -3.44
CA LEU A 16 -1.15 -11.10 -4.67
C LEU A 16 -0.89 -12.60 -4.58
N GLY A 17 -0.54 -13.14 -3.42
CA GLY A 17 -0.31 -14.57 -3.21
C GLY A 17 -1.58 -15.39 -3.35
N ALA A 18 -2.75 -14.75 -3.16
CA ALA A 18 -4.04 -15.29 -3.58
C ALA A 18 -4.18 -15.39 -5.11
N MET A 19 -3.36 -14.67 -5.89
CA MET A 19 -3.45 -14.52 -7.35
C MET A 19 -2.28 -15.17 -8.12
N ARG A 20 -1.04 -15.13 -7.60
CA ARG A 20 0.21 -15.60 -8.26
C ARG A 20 1.25 -16.00 -7.21
N ARG A 21 1.61 -17.29 -7.16
CA ARG A 21 2.37 -17.86 -6.04
C ARG A 21 3.90 -17.92 -6.23
N GLU A 22 4.43 -17.63 -7.42
CA GLU A 22 5.81 -18.05 -7.77
C GLU A 22 6.75 -16.95 -8.29
N ASP A 23 6.26 -15.74 -8.60
CA ASP A 23 7.11 -14.65 -9.10
C ASP A 23 7.67 -13.77 -7.97
N PRO A 24 8.94 -13.31 -8.07
CA PRO A 24 9.50 -12.36 -7.12
C PRO A 24 8.74 -11.03 -7.19
N PHE A 25 8.30 -10.53 -6.03
CA PHE A 25 7.62 -9.24 -5.93
C PHE A 25 8.63 -8.09 -6.01
N ASP A 26 8.50 -7.25 -7.03
CA ASP A 26 9.20 -5.97 -7.16
C ASP A 26 8.33 -4.84 -6.63
N VAL A 27 8.82 -4.16 -5.58
CA VAL A 27 8.19 -3.00 -4.94
C VAL A 27 8.01 -1.79 -5.88
N ARG A 28 8.75 -1.75 -6.99
CA ARG A 28 8.64 -0.72 -8.04
C ARG A 28 7.72 -1.13 -9.19
N GLY A 29 7.27 -2.38 -9.23
CA GLY A 29 6.31 -2.84 -10.22
C GLY A 29 4.96 -2.15 -10.03
N ARG A 30 4.30 -1.81 -11.14
CA ARG A 30 3.00 -1.15 -11.10
C ARG A 30 1.90 -2.15 -10.74
N LEU A 31 1.19 -1.85 -9.66
CA LEU A 31 0.18 -2.73 -9.07
C LEU A 31 -0.94 -3.07 -10.06
N VAL A 32 -1.43 -2.08 -10.80
CA VAL A 32 -2.50 -2.27 -11.78
C VAL A 32 -1.96 -2.88 -13.07
N GLU A 33 -0.92 -2.29 -13.68
CA GLU A 33 -0.48 -2.71 -15.01
C GLU A 33 0.37 -3.99 -15.01
N ASP A 34 1.26 -4.17 -14.04
CA ASP A 34 2.20 -5.29 -14.03
C ASP A 34 1.65 -6.48 -13.23
N TYR A 35 0.94 -6.19 -12.14
CA TYR A 35 0.33 -7.22 -11.27
C TYR A 35 -1.17 -7.45 -11.49
N GLY A 36 -1.82 -6.64 -12.32
CA GLY A 36 -3.22 -6.84 -12.72
C GLY A 36 -4.24 -6.51 -11.63
N LEU A 37 -3.89 -5.70 -10.62
CA LEU A 37 -4.86 -5.27 -9.62
C LEU A 37 -5.96 -4.44 -10.29
N SER A 38 -7.22 -4.79 -10.01
CA SER A 38 -8.34 -3.88 -10.23
C SER A 38 -8.28 -2.68 -9.28
N SER A 39 -8.98 -1.61 -9.63
CA SER A 39 -9.12 -0.44 -8.74
C SER A 39 -9.68 -0.81 -7.37
N LEU A 40 -10.60 -1.78 -7.31
CA LEU A 40 -11.16 -2.27 -6.04
C LEU A 40 -10.09 -2.97 -5.21
N GLN A 41 -9.26 -3.83 -5.81
CA GLN A 41 -8.16 -4.49 -5.12
C GLN A 41 -7.11 -3.49 -4.62
N LEU A 42 -6.83 -2.42 -5.39
CA LEU A 42 -5.96 -1.34 -4.93
C LEU A 42 -6.54 -0.63 -3.70
N VAL A 43 -7.84 -0.32 -3.72
CA VAL A 43 -8.51 0.27 -2.56
C VAL A 43 -8.45 -0.68 -1.36
N THR A 44 -8.73 -1.97 -1.54
CA THR A 44 -8.61 -2.97 -0.47
C THR A 44 -7.20 -3.04 0.11
N LEU A 45 -6.17 -3.03 -0.74
CA LEU A 45 -4.78 -3.00 -0.29
C LEU A 45 -4.50 -1.76 0.58
N VAL A 46 -4.91 -0.59 0.10
CA VAL A 46 -4.68 0.68 0.82
C VAL A 46 -5.43 0.69 2.16
N THR A 47 -6.67 0.19 2.20
CA THR A 47 -7.43 0.11 3.46
C THR A 47 -6.75 -0.82 4.47
N THR A 48 -6.26 -1.99 4.04
CA THR A 48 -5.54 -2.92 4.92
C THR A 48 -4.24 -2.33 5.43
N VAL A 49 -3.44 -1.66 4.58
CA VAL A 49 -2.21 -0.99 5.03
C VAL A 49 -2.52 0.09 6.06
N CYS A 50 -3.58 0.88 5.87
CA CYS A 50 -4.02 1.88 6.84
C CYS A 50 -4.39 1.25 8.19
N GLU A 51 -5.12 0.13 8.18
CA GLU A 51 -5.48 -0.62 9.39
C GLU A 51 -4.23 -1.14 10.13
N GLU A 52 -3.31 -1.79 9.43
CA GLU A 52 -2.07 -2.34 9.99
C GLU A 52 -1.12 -1.26 10.55
N THR A 53 -1.13 -0.07 9.94
CA THR A 53 -0.29 1.05 10.38
C THR A 53 -0.97 1.97 11.40
N GLY A 54 -2.27 1.77 11.66
CA GLY A 54 -3.08 2.65 12.49
C GLY A 54 -3.34 4.04 11.87
N LEU A 55 -3.09 4.22 10.57
CA LEU A 55 -3.36 5.46 9.87
C LEU A 55 -4.87 5.56 9.57
N PRO A 56 -5.58 6.61 10.00
CA PRO A 56 -6.97 6.81 9.60
C PRO A 56 -7.05 6.98 8.08
N LEU A 57 -7.93 6.23 7.40
CA LEU A 57 -8.10 6.35 5.95
C LEU A 57 -8.46 7.79 5.52
N THR A 58 -9.14 8.55 6.40
CA THR A 58 -9.48 9.96 6.20
C THR A 58 -8.27 10.90 6.15
N ALA A 59 -7.09 10.44 6.56
CA ALA A 59 -5.84 11.17 6.41
C ALA A 59 -5.30 11.14 4.97
N LEU A 60 -5.86 10.28 4.10
CA LEU A 60 -5.50 10.19 2.69
C LEU A 60 -6.52 10.90 1.81
N THR A 61 -6.04 11.66 0.84
CA THR A 61 -6.90 12.28 -0.19
C THR A 61 -7.06 11.37 -1.41
N GLU A 62 -8.06 11.64 -2.24
CA GLU A 62 -8.21 10.95 -3.54
C GLU A 62 -6.95 11.09 -4.41
N ARG A 63 -6.26 12.23 -4.32
CA ARG A 63 -5.02 12.48 -5.06
C ARG A 63 -3.87 11.62 -4.56
N ASP A 64 -3.84 11.33 -3.26
CA ASP A 64 -2.85 10.44 -2.66
C ASP A 64 -3.06 9.01 -3.16
N ILE A 65 -4.31 8.54 -3.10
CA ILE A 65 -4.68 7.21 -3.62
C ILE A 65 -4.37 7.09 -5.11
N ALA A 66 -4.68 8.12 -5.92
CA ALA A 66 -4.37 8.12 -7.35
C ALA A 66 -2.85 8.10 -7.66
N ARG A 67 -2.00 8.46 -6.70
CA ARG A 67 -0.53 8.39 -6.82
C ARG A 67 0.04 7.04 -6.39
N MET A 68 -0.73 6.20 -5.72
CA MET A 68 -0.33 4.87 -5.26
C MET A 68 -0.31 3.87 -6.42
N LYS A 69 0.73 3.93 -7.26
CA LYS A 69 0.88 3.06 -8.43
C LYS A 69 1.74 1.84 -8.13
N THR A 70 2.65 1.96 -7.18
CA THR A 70 3.60 0.92 -6.76
C THR A 70 3.50 0.72 -5.25
N ALA A 71 4.02 -0.40 -4.73
CA ALA A 71 4.15 -0.59 -3.28
C ALA A 71 5.06 0.48 -2.65
N GLY A 72 6.09 0.91 -3.37
CA GLY A 72 6.93 2.03 -2.95
C GLY A 72 6.15 3.35 -2.78
N ASP A 73 5.21 3.65 -3.68
CA ASP A 73 4.36 4.84 -3.57
C ASP A 73 3.46 4.77 -2.33
N ILE A 74 2.85 3.60 -2.07
CA ILE A 74 2.02 3.38 -0.89
C ILE A 74 2.83 3.62 0.38
N ALA A 75 4.00 2.99 0.50
CA ALA A 75 4.85 3.13 1.68
C ALA A 75 5.26 4.59 1.92
N ALA A 76 5.71 5.30 0.88
CA ALA A 76 6.14 6.69 0.98
C ALA A 76 4.99 7.62 1.42
N ILE A 77 3.80 7.45 0.84
CA ILE A 77 2.63 8.27 1.15
C ILE A 77 2.12 8.00 2.58
N VAL A 78 1.98 6.73 2.96
CA VAL A 78 1.54 6.33 4.31
C VAL A 78 2.53 6.82 5.37
N GLN A 79 3.83 6.70 5.10
CA GLN A 79 4.88 7.22 5.98
C GLN A 79 4.79 8.73 6.15
N GLY A 80 4.56 9.48 5.07
CA GLY A 80 4.35 10.93 5.12
C GLY A 80 3.10 11.31 5.92
N ALA A 81 2.00 10.59 5.70
CA ALA A 81 0.73 10.84 6.40
C ALA A 81 0.84 10.54 7.90
N LEU A 82 1.49 9.45 8.31
CA LEU A 82 1.72 9.13 9.73
C LEU A 82 2.54 10.21 10.45
N GLN A 83 3.53 10.80 9.77
CA GLN A 83 4.31 11.92 10.32
C GLN A 83 3.47 13.18 10.48
N ALA A 84 2.51 13.43 9.59
CA ALA A 84 1.61 14.56 9.68
C ALA A 84 0.51 14.39 10.76
N VAL A 85 0.13 13.14 11.08
CA VAL A 85 -0.92 12.82 12.06
C VAL A 85 -0.40 12.77 13.51
N LYS A 86 0.90 12.52 13.74
CA LYS A 86 1.46 12.54 15.10
C LYS A 86 1.37 13.96 15.70
N PRO A 87 0.58 14.19 16.77
CA PRO A 87 0.60 15.47 17.46
C PRO A 87 1.96 15.64 18.16
N SER A 88 2.48 16.88 18.14
CA SER A 88 3.67 17.28 18.91
C SER A 88 3.48 17.07 20.40
#